data_AF-A0A7I8CNP8-F1
#
_entry.id   AF-A0A7I8CNP8-F1
#
_cell.length_a   1.000
_cell.length_b   1.000
_cell.length_c   1.000
_cell.angle_alpha   90.00
_cell.angle_beta   90.00
_cell.angle_gamma   90.00
#
_symmetry.space_group_name_H-M   'P 1'
#
loop_
_entity.id
_entity.type
_entity.pdbx_description
1 polymer ?
#
loop_
_entity_poly.entity_id
_entity_poly.type
_entity_poly.pdbx_seq_one_letter_code
_entity_poly.pdbx_strand_id
1 'polypeptide(L)'
;MKAILGRVNRPPVLAPGMFAALLLAGNAAECACPEYVSLPSGTVFNIAALIRDAGSPDGALRKARSAVAQVSAHGGCPQSEELAVCEETLAVARKAIVALEACVSSDSLSESLRKKERAAVK
;
A
#
# COMPACT_ATOMS: atom_id res chain seq x y z
N MET A 1 -16.27 -53.66 27.43
CA MET A 1 -16.24 -55.00 26.78
C MET A 1 -16.92 -54.88 25.42
N LYS A 2 -16.31 -55.42 24.34
CA LYS A 2 -16.87 -55.83 23.02
C LYS A 2 -17.72 -54.79 22.24
N ALA A 3 -17.34 -54.29 21.06
CA ALA A 3 -16.86 -54.85 19.79
C ALA A 3 -17.96 -54.82 18.68
N ILE A 4 -17.70 -53.96 17.68
CA ILE A 4 -17.78 -54.14 16.22
C ILE A 4 -19.13 -54.57 15.59
N LEU A 5 -19.63 -53.78 14.62
CA LEU A 5 -19.81 -54.13 13.18
C LEU A 5 -20.87 -53.25 12.51
N GLY A 6 -20.50 -52.58 11.41
CA GLY A 6 -21.46 -51.80 10.63
C GLY A 6 -20.93 -51.13 9.36
N ARG A 7 -20.58 -51.95 8.36
CA ARG A 7 -20.53 -51.65 6.92
C ARG A 7 -19.50 -50.63 6.38
N VAL A 8 -18.44 -51.23 5.84
CA VAL A 8 -17.58 -50.71 4.77
C VAL A 8 -18.43 -50.41 3.53
N ASN A 9 -18.37 -49.17 3.03
CA ASN A 9 -18.61 -48.91 1.61
C ASN A 9 -17.43 -48.10 1.07
N ARG A 10 -16.65 -48.75 0.21
CA ARG A 10 -15.51 -48.18 -0.52
C ARG A 10 -15.98 -47.97 -1.96
N PRO A 11 -15.92 -46.74 -2.49
CA PRO A 11 -15.65 -46.53 -3.91
C PRO A 11 -14.23 -45.96 -4.12
N PRO A 12 -13.72 -46.01 -5.36
CA PRO A 12 -12.39 -46.51 -5.64
C PRO A 12 -11.30 -45.43 -5.61
N VAL A 13 -10.11 -45.86 -5.21
CA VAL A 13 -8.84 -45.14 -5.39
C VAL A 13 -8.36 -45.37 -6.82
N LEU A 14 -8.20 -44.31 -7.60
CA LEU A 14 -7.30 -44.11 -8.75
C LEU A 14 -7.55 -42.65 -9.19
N ALA A 15 -6.62 -41.68 -9.22
CA ALA A 15 -5.20 -41.71 -9.54
C ALA A 15 -4.45 -40.54 -8.84
N PRO A 16 -3.14 -40.67 -8.54
CA PRO A 16 -2.30 -39.53 -8.16
C PRO A 16 -1.91 -38.76 -9.41
N GLY A 17 -2.85 -37.99 -9.95
CA GLY A 17 -2.64 -37.05 -11.04
C GLY A 17 -2.33 -35.67 -10.49
N MET A 18 -1.04 -35.38 -10.41
CA MET A 18 -0.41 -34.08 -10.22
C MET A 18 -1.28 -32.90 -10.74
N PHE A 19 -2.01 -32.23 -9.84
CA PHE A 19 -2.55 -30.89 -10.09
C PHE A 19 -1.98 -29.95 -9.03
N ALA A 20 -0.65 -29.79 -9.07
CA ALA A 20 0.02 -28.62 -8.55
C ALA A 20 -0.31 -27.43 -9.48
N ALA A 21 -1.58 -27.04 -9.53
CA ALA A 21 -1.99 -25.81 -10.18
C ALA A 21 -1.71 -24.68 -9.20
N LEU A 22 -0.51 -24.13 -9.37
CA LEU A 22 -0.07 -22.81 -8.99
C LEU A 22 -1.03 -22.08 -8.05
N LEU A 23 -0.64 -22.02 -6.79
CA LEU A 23 -0.78 -20.77 -6.04
C LEU A 23 -0.21 -19.70 -6.96
N LEU A 24 -1.08 -18.98 -7.68
CA LEU A 24 -0.77 -17.69 -8.24
C LEU A 24 -0.35 -16.85 -7.05
N ALA A 25 0.95 -16.89 -6.75
CA ALA A 25 1.61 -15.90 -5.95
C ALA A 25 1.10 -14.58 -6.51
N GLY A 26 0.26 -13.91 -5.73
CA GLY A 26 -0.12 -12.55 -6.01
C GLY A 26 1.19 -11.78 -6.00
N ASN A 27 1.79 -11.63 -7.17
CA ASN A 27 2.68 -10.53 -7.47
C ASN A 27 1.80 -9.29 -7.63
N ALA A 28 1.02 -8.97 -6.59
CA ALA A 28 0.92 -7.58 -6.22
C ALA A 28 2.38 -7.17 -6.08
N ALA A 29 2.88 -6.39 -7.05
CA ALA A 29 4.02 -5.56 -6.73
C ALA A 29 3.52 -4.80 -5.52
N GLU A 30 4.01 -5.15 -4.34
CA GLU A 30 3.96 -4.27 -3.19
C GLU A 30 4.61 -3.00 -3.68
N CYS A 31 3.77 -2.11 -4.18
CA CYS A 31 4.07 -0.73 -4.39
C CYS A 31 4.49 -0.29 -2.98
N ALA A 32 5.80 -0.21 -2.76
CA ALA A 32 6.42 -0.10 -1.45
C ALA A 32 6.23 1.30 -0.86
N CYS A 33 5.01 1.82 -0.97
CA CYS A 33 4.54 2.93 -0.19
C CYS A 33 4.73 2.55 1.29
N PRO A 34 5.45 3.36 2.08
CA PRO A 34 5.56 3.08 3.50
C PRO A 34 4.16 3.10 4.12
N GLU A 35 3.90 2.21 5.08
CA GLU A 35 2.62 2.19 5.81
C GLU A 35 2.46 3.48 6.65
N TYR A 36 3.58 3.98 7.17
CA TYR A 36 3.60 5.16 8.03
C TYR A 36 4.89 5.98 7.90
N VAL A 37 4.84 7.23 8.37
CA VAL A 37 6.02 8.08 8.57
C VAL A 37 6.09 8.54 10.02
N SER A 38 7.29 8.49 10.60
CA SER A 38 7.54 8.97 11.96
C SER A 38 7.95 10.44 11.95
N LEU A 39 7.42 11.19 12.91
CA LEU A 39 7.74 12.59 13.12
C LEU A 39 8.78 12.78 14.22
N PRO A 40 9.51 13.91 14.22
CA PRO A 40 10.46 14.24 15.29
C PRO A 40 9.80 14.33 16.68
N SER A 41 8.50 14.63 16.74
CA SER A 41 7.69 14.63 17.97
C SER A 41 7.41 13.23 18.52
N GLY A 42 7.76 12.17 17.79
CA GLY A 42 7.44 10.78 18.14
C GLY A 42 6.07 10.32 17.67
N THR A 43 5.28 11.20 17.03
CA THR A 43 4.00 10.83 16.43
C THR A 43 4.20 10.07 15.11
N VAL A 44 3.21 9.27 14.74
CA VAL A 44 3.24 8.44 13.53
C VAL A 44 2.04 8.80 12.67
N PHE A 45 2.29 9.07 11.40
CA PHE A 45 1.25 9.35 10.42
C PHE A 45 1.06 8.18 9.48
N ASN A 46 -0.17 7.69 9.34
CA ASN A 46 -0.50 6.53 8.51
C ASN A 46 -0.68 6.95 7.04
N ILE A 47 0.30 6.63 6.21
CA ILE A 47 0.31 6.94 4.78
C ILE A 47 -0.63 5.99 4.03
N ALA A 48 -0.72 4.73 4.42
CA ALA A 48 -1.58 3.75 3.75
C ALA A 48 -3.07 4.11 3.89
N ALA A 49 -3.48 4.65 5.02
CA ALA A 49 -4.82 5.20 5.22
C ALA A 49 -5.08 6.37 4.27
N LEU A 50 -4.12 7.32 4.15
CA LEU A 50 -4.23 8.44 3.21
C LEU A 50 -4.33 7.97 1.75
N ILE A 51 -3.55 6.96 1.36
CA ILE A 51 -3.62 6.35 0.02
C ILE A 51 -4.98 5.71 -0.21
N ARG A 52 -5.48 4.95 0.77
CA ARG A 52 -6.81 4.32 0.71
C ARG A 52 -7.92 5.34 0.53
N ASP A 53 -7.87 6.44 1.27
CA ASP A 53 -8.85 7.54 1.19
C ASP A 53 -8.72 8.37 -0.10
N ALA A 54 -7.54 8.35 -0.73
CA ALA A 54 -7.30 8.99 -2.01
C ALA A 54 -7.55 8.07 -3.22
N GLY A 55 -7.65 6.77 -3.01
CA GLY A 55 -7.81 5.73 -4.03
C GLY A 55 -6.53 5.33 -4.76
N SER A 56 -5.46 6.12 -4.68
CA SER A 56 -4.14 5.79 -5.27
C SER A 56 -2.99 6.60 -4.66
N PRO A 57 -1.73 6.15 -4.78
CA PRO A 57 -0.55 6.90 -4.35
C PRO A 57 -0.44 8.28 -5.00
N ASP A 58 -0.68 8.37 -6.32
CA ASP A 58 -0.74 9.65 -7.04
C ASP A 58 -1.87 10.56 -6.54
N GLY A 59 -3.03 9.98 -6.24
CA GLY A 59 -4.16 10.71 -5.66
C GLY A 59 -3.80 11.32 -4.31
N ALA A 60 -3.15 10.53 -3.44
CA ALA A 60 -2.69 10.98 -2.13
C ALA A 60 -1.62 12.07 -2.27
N LEU A 61 -0.67 11.91 -3.19
CA LEU A 61 0.38 12.89 -3.46
C LEU A 61 -0.21 14.24 -3.89
N ARG A 62 -1.18 14.22 -4.81
CA ARG A 62 -1.87 15.45 -5.24
C ARG A 62 -2.64 16.10 -4.10
N LYS A 63 -3.36 15.33 -3.29
CA LYS A 63 -4.08 15.85 -2.10
C LYS A 63 -3.12 16.50 -1.11
N ALA A 64 -2.02 15.82 -0.76
CA ALA A 64 -1.03 16.33 0.20
C ALA A 64 -0.37 17.63 -0.30
N ARG A 65 0.04 17.68 -1.58
CA ARG A 65 0.59 18.90 -2.19
C ARG A 65 -0.42 20.04 -2.22
N SER A 66 -1.68 19.75 -2.55
CA SER A 66 -2.74 20.76 -2.55
C SER A 66 -2.98 21.33 -1.16
N ALA A 67 -3.01 20.49 -0.11
CA ALA A 67 -3.16 20.94 1.27
C ALA A 67 -2.02 21.87 1.71
N VAL A 68 -0.76 21.49 1.44
CA VAL A 68 0.41 22.36 1.75
C VAL A 68 0.37 23.67 0.97
N ALA A 69 -0.03 23.62 -0.31
CA ALA A 69 -0.15 24.81 -1.15
C ALA A 69 -1.25 25.76 -0.65
N GLN A 70 -2.40 25.23 -0.19
CA GLN A 70 -3.46 26.03 0.42
C GLN A 70 -2.96 26.73 1.68
N VAL A 71 -2.33 26.01 2.61
CA VAL A 71 -1.78 26.62 3.83
C VAL A 71 -0.77 27.72 3.49
N SER A 72 0.09 27.50 2.50
CA SER A 72 1.06 28.50 2.05
C SER A 72 0.37 29.72 1.41
N ALA A 73 -0.69 29.52 0.63
CA ALA A 73 -1.46 30.60 0.00
C ALA A 73 -2.21 31.46 1.03
N HIS A 74 -2.56 30.89 2.18
CA HIS A 74 -3.18 31.60 3.30
C HIS A 74 -2.18 32.25 4.26
N GLY A 75 -0.90 32.38 3.89
CA GLY A 75 0.12 33.03 4.70
C GLY A 75 0.86 32.10 5.68
N GLY A 76 0.66 30.79 5.56
CA GLY A 76 1.34 29.79 6.38
C GLY A 76 0.78 29.66 7.80
N CYS A 77 1.54 28.97 8.64
CA CYS A 77 1.18 28.75 10.05
C CYS A 77 1.19 29.98 10.98
N PRO A 78 1.89 31.10 10.70
CA PRO A 78 1.80 32.31 11.52
C PRO A 78 0.40 32.92 11.64
N GLN A 79 -0.53 32.56 10.75
CA GLN A 79 -1.93 32.99 10.80
C GLN A 79 -2.82 32.07 11.65
N SER A 80 -2.29 30.97 12.16
CA SER A 80 -3.03 30.01 12.99
C SER A 80 -2.98 30.42 14.47
N GLU A 81 -4.11 30.33 15.16
CA GLU A 81 -4.17 30.47 16.63
C GLU A 81 -3.36 29.36 17.34
N GLU A 82 -3.19 28.21 16.67
CA GLU A 82 -2.44 27.05 17.16
C GLU A 82 -1.17 26.84 16.31
N LEU A 83 -0.26 27.80 16.35
CA LEU A 83 0.98 27.79 15.57
C LEU A 83 1.74 26.44 15.64
N ALA A 84 1.90 25.88 16.85
CA ALA A 84 2.62 24.62 17.04
C ALA A 84 1.94 23.43 16.35
N VAL A 85 0.60 23.37 16.40
CA VAL A 85 -0.19 22.30 15.78
C VAL A 85 -0.15 22.43 14.26
N CYS A 86 -0.23 23.66 13.75
CA CYS A 86 -0.09 23.92 12.31
C CYS A 86 1.28 23.50 11.80
N GLU A 87 2.37 23.93 12.47
CA GLU A 87 3.73 23.62 12.05
C GLU A 87 4.00 22.11 12.09
N GLU A 88 3.52 21.41 13.13
CA GLU A 88 3.63 19.96 13.20
C GLU A 88 2.86 19.29 12.05
N THR A 89 1.61 19.69 11.81
CA THR A 89 0.77 19.14 10.72
C THR A 89 1.39 19.40 9.34
N LEU A 90 1.98 20.57 9.15
CA LEU A 90 2.66 20.94 7.91
C LEU A 90 3.94 20.11 7.72
N ALA A 91 4.67 19.84 8.79
CA ALA A 91 5.82 18.94 8.79
C ALA A 91 5.40 17.48 8.47
N VAL A 92 4.27 17.00 9.02
CA VAL A 92 3.67 15.70 8.66
C VAL A 92 3.43 15.65 7.16
N ALA A 93 2.71 16.65 6.62
CA ALA A 93 2.32 16.69 5.22
C ALA A 93 3.54 16.71 4.28
N ARG A 94 4.58 17.47 4.62
CA ARG A 94 5.84 17.49 3.84
C ARG A 94 6.55 16.14 3.86
N LYS A 95 6.64 15.47 5.00
CA LYS A 95 7.21 14.11 5.07
C LYS A 95 6.39 13.11 4.26
N ALA A 96 5.06 13.21 4.33
CA ALA A 96 4.16 12.37 3.56
C ALA A 96 4.33 12.57 2.04
N ILE A 97 4.51 13.81 1.58
CA ILE A 97 4.81 14.11 0.17
C ILE A 97 6.06 13.37 -0.30
N VAL A 98 7.16 13.46 0.45
CA VAL A 98 8.43 12.79 0.09
C VAL A 98 8.25 11.27 0.02
N ALA A 99 7.54 10.68 1.00
CA ALA A 99 7.23 9.25 1.00
C ALA A 99 6.38 8.82 -0.21
N LEU A 100 5.37 9.62 -0.55
CA LEU A 100 4.48 9.36 -1.69
C LEU A 100 5.20 9.55 -3.04
N GLU A 101 6.10 10.52 -3.16
CA GLU A 101 6.93 10.71 -4.36
C GLU A 101 7.82 9.50 -4.64
N ALA A 102 8.45 8.95 -3.60
CA ALA A 102 9.26 7.74 -3.71
C ALA A 102 8.41 6.54 -4.15
N CYS A 103 7.18 6.43 -3.62
CA CYS A 103 6.27 5.36 -3.97
C CYS A 103 5.78 5.44 -5.42
N VAL A 104 5.28 6.60 -5.86
CA VAL A 104 4.81 6.82 -7.24
C VAL A 104 5.93 6.58 -8.26
N SER A 105 7.15 7.04 -7.95
CA SER A 105 8.32 6.79 -8.80
C SER A 105 8.61 5.30 -8.94
N SER A 106 8.55 4.55 -7.83
CA SER A 106 8.78 3.11 -7.82
C SER A 106 7.70 2.34 -8.57
N ASP A 107 6.43 2.75 -8.46
CA ASP A 107 5.31 2.14 -9.18
C ASP A 107 5.52 2.21 -10.70
N SER A 108 5.85 3.41 -11.20
CA SER A 108 6.08 3.67 -12.62
C SER A 108 7.23 2.83 -13.22
N LEU A 109 8.30 2.61 -12.44
CA LEU A 109 9.41 1.75 -12.82
C LEU A 109 8.99 0.29 -12.88
N SER A 110 8.21 -0.16 -11.90
CA SER A 110 7.70 -1.54 -11.85
C SER A 110 6.78 -1.86 -13.03
N GLU A 111 5.91 -0.92 -13.43
CA GLU A 111 5.05 -1.06 -14.60
C GLU A 111 5.86 -1.15 -15.90
N SER A 112 6.88 -0.29 -16.02
CA SER A 112 7.77 -0.28 -17.19
C SER A 112 8.53 -1.59 -17.36
N LEU A 113 9.01 -2.19 -16.26
CA LEU A 113 9.68 -3.50 -16.28
C LEU A 113 8.71 -4.61 -16.69
N ARG A 114 7.51 -4.64 -16.10
CA ARG A 114 6.46 -5.61 -16.46
C ARG A 114 6.08 -5.52 -17.93
N LYS A 115 6.05 -4.31 -18.51
CA LYS A 115 5.77 -4.11 -19.94
C LYS A 115 6.88 -4.67 -20.83
N LYS A 116 8.15 -4.46 -20.46
CA LYS A 116 9.31 -5.00 -21.20
C LYS A 116 9.35 -6.53 -21.17
N GLU A 117 9.10 -7.15 -20.02
CA GLU A 117 9.08 -8.61 -19.88
C GLU A 117 8.00 -9.25 -20.79
N ARG A 118 6.78 -8.68 -20.82
CA ARG A 118 5.71 -9.14 -21.71
C ARG A 118 6.03 -9.00 -23.19
N ALA A 119 6.85 -8.01 -23.56
CA ALA A 119 7.26 -7.80 -24.94
C ALA A 119 8.39 -8.75 -25.37
N ALA A 120 9.23 -9.21 -24.44
CA ALA A 120 10.32 -10.15 -24.70
C ALA A 120 9.88 -11.61 -24.79
N VAL A 121 8.70 -11.93 -24.24
CA VAL A 121 8.09 -13.27 -24.31
C VAL A 121 7.36 -13.52 -25.64
N LYS A 122 7.28 -12.51 -26.51
CA LYS A 122 6.55 -12.56 -27.79
C LYS A 122 7.51 -12.61 -28.97
#